data_AF-A0A940JVN8-F1
#
_entry.id   AF-A0A940JVN8-F1
#
_cell.length_a   1.000
_cell.length_b   1.000
_cell.length_c   1.000
_cell.angle_alpha   90.00
_cell.angle_beta   90.00
_cell.angle_gamma   90.00
#
_symmetry.space_group_name_H-M   'P 1'
#
loop_
_entity.id
_entity.type
_entity.pdbx_description
1 polymer ?
#
loop_
_entity_poly.entity_id
_entity_poly.type
_entity_poly.pdbx_seq_one_letter_code
_entity_poly.pdbx_strand_id
1 'polypeptide(L)'
;MPIETRGLRVAAALPMVLLLCAARTSVTPLPQTVAPDSAAPKLRTMRTVHAGDVVMRGLVYDTEVVTLEAPLSLSIAKFSQDIEAGTKLDPVLVPKKTTKLTGTDGRIYCGEDQRTRSKFMDAMLGDWFSKYESVVRFCFVDTDGDRKLDHAFLAGAKDKADQGAIEIPPTPYASRMLQPDPEGAALELRVSKLLERPEGDKLELKLFLSESGKEVPFDYLMTVEGGKARETRPRFVTDPKKVPYPAYFNDVMGGEVEVSRVDAKAGEADVAVLRPFRLQLFKPVSIRYTYVFIYY
;
A
#
# COMPACT_ATOMS: atom_id res chain seq x y z
N MET A 1 -49.63 -38.71 -40.78
CA MET A 1 -49.44 -39.86 -39.88
C MET A 1 -47.99 -39.85 -39.40
N PRO A 2 -47.77 -40.27 -38.15
CA PRO A 2 -46.90 -39.63 -37.16
C PRO A 2 -45.57 -40.40 -37.01
N ILE A 3 -44.65 -39.99 -36.13
CA ILE A 3 -44.52 -40.55 -34.77
C ILE A 3 -43.91 -39.48 -33.85
N GLU A 4 -44.68 -39.11 -32.83
CA GLU A 4 -44.19 -38.59 -31.55
C GLU A 4 -43.41 -39.68 -30.80
N THR A 5 -42.39 -39.29 -30.03
CA THR A 5 -42.21 -39.70 -28.61
C THR A 5 -40.98 -38.94 -28.07
N ARG A 6 -41.18 -37.95 -27.21
CA ARG A 6 -41.29 -38.03 -25.74
C ARG A 6 -40.01 -38.50 -25.04
N GLY A 7 -39.44 -37.58 -24.27
CA GLY A 7 -38.40 -37.78 -23.24
C GLY A 7 -37.91 -36.41 -22.77
N LEU A 8 -38.76 -35.60 -22.14
CA LEU A 8 -39.00 -35.55 -20.69
C LEU A 8 -37.74 -35.16 -19.87
N ARG A 9 -37.77 -33.90 -19.39
CA ARG A 9 -37.21 -33.36 -18.13
C ARG A 9 -35.68 -33.42 -17.91
N VAL A 10 -35.04 -32.26 -18.05
CA VAL A 10 -34.34 -31.62 -16.91
C VAL A 10 -34.62 -30.11 -16.95
N ALA A 11 -35.69 -29.69 -16.30
CA ALA A 11 -35.78 -28.37 -15.71
C ALA A 11 -35.43 -28.54 -14.23
N ALA A 12 -34.18 -28.29 -13.87
CA ALA A 12 -33.76 -27.98 -12.50
C ALA A 12 -32.31 -27.48 -12.53
N ALA A 13 -32.09 -26.31 -11.93
CA ALA A 13 -30.79 -25.74 -11.55
C ALA A 13 -29.92 -25.09 -12.65
N LEU A 14 -30.46 -24.13 -13.39
CA LEU A 14 -29.67 -22.95 -13.78
C LEU A 14 -30.42 -21.65 -13.45
N PRO A 15 -30.51 -21.33 -12.15
CA PRO A 15 -30.32 -19.94 -11.76
C PRO A 15 -29.57 -19.85 -10.42
N MET A 16 -28.30 -20.26 -10.34
CA MET A 16 -27.54 -20.01 -9.10
C MET A 16 -26.02 -20.09 -9.22
N VAL A 17 -25.46 -19.71 -10.38
CA VAL A 17 -24.01 -19.46 -10.49
C VAL A 17 -23.76 -18.14 -11.24
N LEU A 18 -24.61 -17.14 -10.99
CA LEU A 18 -24.04 -15.81 -10.77
C LEU A 18 -23.44 -15.89 -9.37
N LEU A 19 -22.17 -16.30 -9.30
CA LEU A 19 -21.35 -16.09 -8.12
C LEU A 19 -21.60 -14.65 -7.68
N LEU A 20 -22.31 -14.51 -6.56
CA LEU A 20 -22.46 -13.30 -5.78
C LEU A 20 -21.06 -12.87 -5.31
N CYS A 21 -20.25 -12.37 -6.23
CA CYS A 21 -19.32 -11.32 -5.86
C CYS A 21 -20.22 -10.14 -5.50
N ALA A 22 -20.71 -10.14 -4.25
CA ALA A 22 -21.43 -9.01 -3.70
C ALA A 22 -20.68 -7.75 -4.15
N ALA A 23 -21.38 -6.77 -4.71
CA ALA A 23 -20.78 -5.47 -4.87
C ALA A 23 -20.28 -5.04 -3.49
N ARG A 24 -19.09 -4.46 -3.37
CA ARG A 24 -18.48 -4.14 -2.08
C ARG A 24 -18.01 -2.70 -2.12
N THR A 25 -18.27 -1.96 -1.06
CA THR A 25 -17.60 -0.70 -0.79
C THR A 25 -16.21 -1.01 -0.25
N SER A 26 -15.17 -0.78 -1.05
CA SER A 26 -13.79 -1.10 -0.69
C SER A 26 -12.96 0.16 -0.74
N VAL A 27 -12.08 0.32 0.24
CA VAL A 27 -11.14 1.43 0.34
C VAL A 27 -9.73 0.88 0.50
N THR A 28 -8.72 1.61 0.03
CA THR A 28 -7.31 1.25 0.23
C THR A 28 -6.62 2.43 0.90
N PRO A 29 -5.82 2.22 1.96
CA PRO A 29 -5.05 3.31 2.57
C PRO A 29 -4.23 4.07 1.53
N LEU A 30 -4.19 5.40 1.65
CA LEU A 30 -3.31 6.24 0.85
C LEU A 30 -1.85 5.82 1.11
N PRO A 31 -1.05 5.53 0.07
CA PRO A 31 0.36 5.19 0.27
C PRO A 31 1.14 6.32 0.94
N GLN A 32 2.20 5.96 1.67
CA GLN A 32 3.15 6.92 2.22
C GLN A 32 3.99 7.55 1.11
N THR A 33 4.66 8.65 1.43
CA THR A 33 5.59 9.33 0.54
C THR A 33 7.02 9.11 1.02
N VAL A 34 7.92 8.75 0.10
CA VAL A 34 9.37 8.79 0.37
C VAL A 34 9.93 10.09 -0.19
N ALA A 35 10.79 10.75 0.57
CA ALA A 35 11.53 11.93 0.12
C ALA A 35 13.02 11.77 0.45
N PRO A 36 13.93 12.35 -0.35
CA PRO A 36 15.36 12.32 -0.07
C PRO A 36 15.70 12.94 1.29
N ASP A 37 16.57 12.27 2.05
CA ASP A 37 17.08 12.82 3.31
C ASP A 37 18.05 13.98 3.02
N SER A 38 17.81 15.14 3.64
CA SER A 38 18.69 16.30 3.52
C SER A 38 20.08 16.09 4.15
N ALA A 39 20.20 15.14 5.10
CA ALA A 39 21.46 14.73 5.69
C ALA A 39 22.20 13.67 4.84
N ALA A 40 21.69 13.36 3.64
CA ALA A 40 22.31 12.39 2.75
C ALA A 40 23.72 12.83 2.31
N PRO A 41 24.58 11.87 1.95
CA PRO A 41 25.92 12.17 1.46
C PRO A 41 25.92 13.09 0.23
N LYS A 42 26.99 13.87 0.07
CA LYS A 42 27.15 14.76 -1.09
C LYS A 42 27.05 13.97 -2.41
N LEU A 43 26.20 14.46 -3.30
CA LEU A 43 26.03 13.87 -4.64
C LEU A 43 27.33 13.94 -5.44
N ARG A 44 27.49 13.01 -6.37
CA ARG A 44 28.60 12.91 -7.34
C ARG A 44 29.99 12.88 -6.69
N THR A 45 30.06 12.54 -5.41
CA THR A 45 31.31 12.39 -4.67
C THR A 45 31.55 10.90 -4.46
N MET A 46 32.70 10.43 -4.96
CA MET A 46 33.13 9.04 -4.78
C MET A 46 33.47 8.80 -3.32
N ARG A 47 33.01 7.67 -2.78
CA ARG A 47 33.26 7.26 -1.39
C ARG A 47 33.50 5.77 -1.33
N THR A 48 34.47 5.37 -0.51
CA THR A 48 34.68 3.97 -0.17
C THR A 48 33.61 3.55 0.86
N VAL A 49 32.97 2.42 0.60
CA VAL A 49 31.89 1.84 1.41
C VAL A 49 32.17 0.37 1.72
N HIS A 50 31.63 -0.10 2.83
CA HIS A 50 31.75 -1.46 3.34
C HIS A 50 30.36 -2.10 3.53
N ALA A 51 30.32 -3.40 3.81
CA ALA A 51 29.08 -4.09 4.15
C ALA A 51 28.38 -3.42 5.36
N GLY A 52 27.10 -3.13 5.21
CA GLY A 52 26.28 -2.42 6.20
C GLY A 52 26.14 -0.92 5.95
N ASP A 53 27.05 -0.30 5.18
CA ASP A 53 27.01 1.14 4.96
C ASP A 53 25.77 1.58 4.18
N VAL A 54 25.20 2.71 4.60
CA VAL A 54 24.07 3.36 3.93
C VAL A 54 24.60 4.20 2.77
N VAL A 55 24.23 3.82 1.55
CA VAL A 55 24.61 4.52 0.32
C VAL A 55 23.65 5.67 0.05
N MET A 56 22.34 5.42 0.17
CA MET A 56 21.27 6.41 0.05
C MET A 56 20.23 6.23 1.17
N ARG A 57 19.64 7.33 1.63
CA ARG A 57 18.54 7.33 2.60
C ARG A 57 17.40 8.22 2.11
N GLY A 58 16.18 7.73 2.27
CA GLY A 58 14.94 8.46 2.06
C GLY A 58 14.12 8.42 3.34
N LEU A 59 13.62 9.57 3.75
CA LEU A 59 12.71 9.70 4.87
C LEU A 59 11.29 9.38 4.41
N VAL A 60 10.54 8.66 5.24
CA VAL A 60 9.15 8.32 5.00
C VAL A 60 8.26 9.35 5.68
N TYR A 61 7.24 9.79 4.96
CA TYR A 61 6.25 10.75 5.41
C TYR A 61 4.85 10.18 5.25
N ASP A 62 3.98 10.49 6.20
CA ASP A 62 2.55 10.44 5.99
C ASP A 62 2.21 11.45 4.89
N THR A 63 1.73 10.93 3.74
CA THR A 63 1.40 11.77 2.57
C THR A 63 0.41 12.85 2.93
N GLU A 64 -0.61 12.49 3.69
CA GLU A 64 -1.65 13.38 4.18
C GLU A 64 -2.05 12.91 5.60
N VAL A 65 -2.12 13.86 6.53
CA VAL A 65 -2.68 13.65 7.87
C VAL A 65 -3.94 14.49 7.96
N VAL A 66 -5.06 13.83 8.24
CA VAL A 66 -6.35 14.48 8.40
C VAL A 66 -6.82 14.37 9.83
N THR A 67 -7.29 15.47 10.38
CA THR A 67 -7.76 15.57 11.77
C THR A 67 -9.11 16.25 11.80
N LEU A 68 -10.07 15.63 12.45
CA LEU A 68 -11.41 16.18 12.60
C LEU A 68 -11.39 17.40 13.53
N GLU A 69 -12.04 18.51 13.17
CA GLU A 69 -12.04 19.73 13.99
C GLU A 69 -13.28 19.87 14.90
N ALA A 70 -14.33 19.09 14.62
CA ALA A 70 -15.55 19.06 15.42
C ALA A 70 -16.01 17.61 15.64
N PRO A 71 -16.63 17.26 16.78
CA PRO A 71 -17.09 15.91 17.01
C PRO A 71 -18.19 15.52 16.02
N LEU A 72 -18.27 14.23 15.71
CA LEU A 72 -19.24 13.67 14.79
C LEU A 72 -19.81 12.37 15.38
N SER A 73 -21.13 12.25 15.39
CA SER A 73 -21.83 11.02 15.75
C SER A 73 -22.55 10.50 14.51
N LEU A 74 -22.35 9.22 14.21
CA LEU A 74 -22.88 8.61 13.00
C LEU A 74 -23.39 7.20 13.29
N SER A 75 -24.54 6.88 12.71
CA SER A 75 -25.12 5.54 12.71
C SER A 75 -25.49 5.13 11.29
N ILE A 76 -24.92 4.01 10.82
CA ILE A 76 -25.31 3.39 9.55
C ILE A 76 -25.64 1.92 9.84
N ALA A 77 -26.86 1.52 9.50
CA ALA A 77 -27.41 0.21 9.82
C ALA A 77 -27.30 -0.11 11.32
N LYS A 78 -26.54 -1.17 11.68
CA LYS A 78 -26.33 -1.58 13.07
C LYS A 78 -25.05 -1.01 13.71
N PHE A 79 -24.27 -0.25 12.96
CA PHE A 79 -23.01 0.32 13.43
C PHE A 79 -23.25 1.74 13.89
N SER A 80 -22.57 2.15 14.95
CA SER A 80 -22.60 3.51 15.43
C SER A 80 -21.21 3.87 15.94
N GLN A 81 -20.82 5.12 15.72
CA GLN A 81 -19.54 5.63 16.17
C GLN A 81 -19.71 7.09 16.57
N ASP A 82 -19.18 7.39 17.75
CA ASP A 82 -18.90 8.76 18.17
C ASP A 82 -17.41 9.01 17.93
N ILE A 83 -17.12 10.09 17.21
CA ILE A 83 -15.77 10.52 16.86
C ILE A 83 -15.55 11.89 17.49
N GLU A 84 -14.51 12.02 18.30
CA GLU A 84 -14.19 13.27 18.96
C GLU A 84 -13.46 14.24 18.02
N ALA A 85 -13.53 15.52 18.33
CA ALA A 85 -12.62 16.48 17.70
C ALA A 85 -11.17 16.13 18.05
N GLY A 86 -10.26 16.27 17.09
CA GLY A 86 -8.85 15.88 17.23
C GLY A 86 -8.55 14.45 16.81
N THR A 87 -9.55 13.62 16.51
CA THR A 87 -9.31 12.26 15.98
C THR A 87 -8.68 12.32 14.58
N LYS A 88 -7.63 11.51 14.36
CA LYS A 88 -7.01 11.32 13.04
C LYS A 88 -7.92 10.43 12.18
N LEU A 89 -8.17 10.87 10.95
CA LEU A 89 -8.82 10.04 9.93
C LEU A 89 -7.78 9.58 8.92
N ASP A 90 -7.95 8.35 8.44
CA ASP A 90 -7.07 7.74 7.44
C ASP A 90 -7.49 8.17 6.04
N PRO A 91 -6.66 8.90 5.27
CA PRO A 91 -6.93 9.15 3.87
C PRO A 91 -6.90 7.83 3.08
N VAL A 92 -7.86 7.66 2.18
CA VAL A 92 -8.00 6.44 1.39
C VAL A 92 -8.16 6.72 -0.09
N LEU A 93 -7.69 5.78 -0.90
CA LEU A 93 -7.99 5.66 -2.31
C LEU A 93 -9.21 4.77 -2.50
N VAL A 94 -10.11 5.22 -3.37
CA VAL A 94 -11.38 4.55 -3.62
C VAL A 94 -11.50 4.20 -5.11
N PRO A 95 -11.79 2.93 -5.46
CA PRO A 95 -11.98 2.55 -6.85
C PRO A 95 -13.30 3.09 -7.39
N LYS A 96 -13.37 3.37 -8.69
CA LYS A 96 -14.60 3.86 -9.36
C LYS A 96 -15.86 3.02 -9.07
N LYS A 97 -15.70 1.72 -8.79
CA LYS A 97 -16.81 0.85 -8.40
C LYS A 97 -17.43 1.29 -7.07
N THR A 98 -16.62 1.68 -6.09
CA THR A 98 -17.12 2.10 -4.78
C THR A 98 -17.81 3.45 -4.88
N THR A 99 -17.26 4.43 -5.62
CA THR A 99 -17.94 5.70 -5.95
C THR A 99 -19.34 5.48 -6.54
N LYS A 100 -19.50 4.49 -7.43
CA LYS A 100 -20.80 4.13 -8.02
C LYS A 100 -21.78 3.50 -7.01
N LEU A 101 -21.28 2.76 -6.03
CA LEU A 101 -22.11 2.10 -5.02
C LEU A 101 -22.55 3.08 -3.94
N THR A 102 -21.66 3.98 -3.55
CA THR A 102 -21.94 5.02 -2.54
C THR A 102 -22.75 6.17 -3.11
N GLY A 103 -22.69 6.40 -4.42
CA GLY A 103 -23.38 7.52 -5.08
C GLY A 103 -22.72 8.88 -4.83
N THR A 104 -21.50 8.88 -4.28
CA THR A 104 -20.74 10.10 -3.95
C THR A 104 -19.29 9.95 -4.41
N ASP A 105 -18.69 11.07 -4.81
CA ASP A 105 -17.29 11.19 -5.24
C ASP A 105 -16.68 12.39 -4.53
N GLY A 106 -15.36 12.36 -4.31
CA GLY A 106 -14.68 13.39 -3.53
C GLY A 106 -13.43 12.87 -2.84
N ARG A 107 -12.91 13.65 -1.90
CA ARG A 107 -11.83 13.18 -1.01
C ARG A 107 -12.43 12.32 0.10
N ILE A 108 -11.83 11.17 0.35
CA ILE A 108 -12.41 10.18 1.26
C ILE A 108 -11.43 9.86 2.38
N TYR A 109 -11.96 9.90 3.60
CA TYR A 109 -11.22 9.70 4.84
C TYR A 109 -11.97 8.71 5.72
N CYS A 110 -11.31 7.70 6.27
CA CYS A 110 -11.97 6.67 7.07
C CYS A 110 -11.53 6.72 8.54
N GLY A 111 -12.44 6.37 9.44
CA GLY A 111 -12.14 6.12 10.83
C GLY A 111 -11.58 4.72 11.07
N GLU A 112 -11.57 4.34 12.35
CA GLU A 112 -11.02 3.07 12.82
C GLU A 112 -11.79 1.82 12.34
N ASP A 113 -11.11 0.68 12.38
CA ASP A 113 -11.68 -0.64 12.09
C ASP A 113 -12.73 -1.06 13.12
N GLN A 114 -13.96 -1.32 12.67
CA GLN A 114 -15.00 -1.96 13.45
C GLN A 114 -15.16 -3.42 13.03
N ARG A 115 -15.00 -4.34 13.98
CA ARG A 115 -15.19 -5.78 13.73
C ARG A 115 -16.66 -6.14 13.80
N THR A 116 -17.14 -6.87 12.81
CA THR A 116 -18.57 -7.22 12.70
C THR A 116 -18.94 -8.50 13.45
N ARG A 117 -17.95 -9.33 13.79
CA ARG A 117 -18.06 -10.63 14.49
C ARG A 117 -16.78 -10.97 15.27
N SER A 118 -16.85 -11.99 16.12
CA SER A 118 -15.68 -12.56 16.80
C SER A 118 -14.89 -13.50 15.88
N LYS A 119 -13.57 -13.59 16.07
CA LYS A 119 -12.66 -14.42 15.25
C LYS A 119 -13.10 -15.88 15.11
N PHE A 120 -13.71 -16.44 16.16
CA PHE A 120 -14.23 -17.81 16.16
C PHE A 120 -15.44 -17.98 15.22
N MET A 121 -16.35 -17.01 15.22
CA MET A 121 -17.55 -17.03 14.38
C MET A 121 -17.23 -16.71 12.91
N ASP A 122 -16.21 -15.89 12.64
CA ASP A 122 -15.73 -15.62 11.28
C ASP A 122 -15.18 -16.89 10.59
N ALA A 123 -14.45 -17.73 11.34
CA ALA A 123 -13.91 -18.98 10.83
C ALA A 123 -15.00 -20.03 10.55
N MET A 124 -16.12 -20.00 11.30
CA MET A 124 -17.13 -21.05 11.26
C MET A 124 -18.23 -20.81 10.20
N LEU A 125 -18.63 -19.56 9.97
CA LEU A 125 -19.73 -19.22 9.05
C LEU A 125 -19.28 -18.74 7.67
N GLY A 126 -17.99 -18.39 7.52
CA GLY A 126 -17.46 -17.79 6.31
C GLY A 126 -18.08 -16.42 6.01
N ASP A 127 -17.33 -15.58 5.30
CA ASP A 127 -17.75 -14.21 4.98
C ASP A 127 -18.78 -14.15 3.82
N TRP A 128 -19.18 -15.31 3.29
CA TRP A 128 -20.04 -15.44 2.11
C TRP A 128 -21.50 -15.08 2.40
N PHE A 129 -22.01 -15.40 3.59
CA PHE A 129 -23.42 -15.17 3.96
C PHE A 129 -23.64 -13.87 4.78
N SER A 130 -22.57 -13.11 5.03
CA SER A 130 -22.66 -11.87 5.81
C SER A 130 -23.06 -10.68 4.94
N LYS A 131 -23.92 -9.80 5.48
CA LYS A 131 -24.26 -8.49 4.87
C LYS A 131 -23.09 -7.50 4.88
N TYR A 132 -22.05 -7.79 5.66
CA TYR A 132 -20.87 -6.97 5.85
C TYR A 132 -19.61 -7.85 5.79
N GLU A 133 -18.48 -7.27 5.43
CA GLU A 133 -17.17 -7.88 5.65
C GLU A 133 -16.90 -8.09 7.16
N SER A 134 -15.91 -8.91 7.49
CA SER A 134 -15.46 -9.13 8.88
C SER A 134 -15.00 -7.84 9.58
N VAL A 135 -14.50 -6.88 8.79
CA VAL A 135 -14.07 -5.56 9.21
C VAL A 135 -14.77 -4.51 8.36
N VAL A 136 -15.39 -3.54 9.02
CA VAL A 136 -16.02 -2.37 8.38
C VAL A 136 -15.42 -1.08 8.93
N ARG A 137 -15.48 0.00 8.17
CA ARG A 137 -15.02 1.33 8.59
C ARG A 137 -16.06 2.37 8.20
N PHE A 138 -16.29 3.34 9.07
CA PHE A 138 -16.98 4.56 8.66
C PHE A 138 -16.03 5.39 7.80
N CYS A 139 -16.47 5.77 6.61
CA CYS A 139 -15.73 6.63 5.70
C CYS A 139 -16.54 7.86 5.38
N PHE A 140 -15.88 9.00 5.41
CA PHE A 140 -16.43 10.32 5.23
C PHE A 140 -15.93 10.90 3.92
N VAL A 141 -16.76 11.71 3.27
CA VAL A 141 -16.48 12.30 1.98
C VAL A 141 -16.58 13.81 2.09
N ASP A 142 -15.63 14.49 1.47
CA ASP A 142 -15.66 15.91 1.15
C ASP A 142 -15.91 16.00 -0.37
N THR A 143 -17.16 16.30 -0.75
CA THR A 143 -17.60 16.21 -2.16
C THR A 143 -17.22 17.42 -3.01
N ASP A 144 -17.09 18.59 -2.39
CA ASP A 144 -16.83 19.86 -3.08
C ASP A 144 -15.41 20.41 -2.84
N GLY A 145 -14.64 19.78 -1.95
CA GLY A 145 -13.27 20.16 -1.60
C GLY A 145 -13.18 21.35 -0.65
N ASP A 146 -14.26 21.70 0.05
CA ASP A 146 -14.34 22.87 0.92
C ASP A 146 -13.71 22.66 2.33
N ARG A 147 -13.10 21.49 2.55
CA ARG A 147 -12.56 21.02 3.84
C ARG A 147 -13.62 20.74 4.90
N LYS A 148 -14.83 20.38 4.48
CA LYS A 148 -15.86 19.83 5.34
C LYS A 148 -16.30 18.47 4.82
N LEU A 149 -16.50 17.55 5.74
CA LEU A 149 -17.09 16.26 5.47
C LEU A 149 -18.60 16.45 5.43
N ASP A 150 -19.23 16.08 4.33
CA ASP A 150 -20.67 16.30 4.06
C ASP A 150 -21.43 15.00 3.79
N HIS A 151 -20.73 13.90 3.52
CA HIS A 151 -21.31 12.57 3.40
C HIS A 151 -20.53 11.53 4.21
N ALA A 152 -21.21 10.43 4.52
CA ALA A 152 -20.58 9.25 5.11
C ALA A 152 -21.15 7.95 4.54
N PHE A 153 -20.31 6.91 4.45
CA PHE A 153 -20.72 5.56 4.06
C PHE A 153 -19.96 4.51 4.87
N LEU A 154 -20.45 3.27 4.83
CA LEU A 154 -19.80 2.14 5.50
C LEU A 154 -18.96 1.34 4.50
N ALA A 155 -17.63 1.43 4.59
CA ALA A 155 -16.73 0.55 3.86
C ALA A 155 -16.84 -0.88 4.41
N GLY A 156 -16.90 -1.87 3.52
CA GLY A 156 -17.14 -3.27 3.85
C GLY A 156 -18.61 -3.68 3.81
N ALA A 157 -19.54 -2.78 3.46
CA ALA A 157 -20.94 -3.13 3.22
C ALA A 157 -21.11 -3.94 1.92
N LYS A 158 -21.84 -5.06 2.00
CA LYS A 158 -22.18 -5.94 0.87
C LYS A 158 -23.65 -5.83 0.47
N ASP A 159 -24.52 -5.49 1.42
CA ASP A 159 -25.94 -5.30 1.19
C ASP A 159 -26.20 -3.95 0.50
N LYS A 160 -27.00 -3.94 -0.57
CA LYS A 160 -27.24 -2.73 -1.38
C LYS A 160 -27.87 -1.60 -0.57
N ALA A 161 -28.71 -1.94 0.41
CA ALA A 161 -29.38 -0.97 1.27
C ALA A 161 -28.39 -0.17 2.14
N ASP A 162 -27.23 -0.74 2.46
CA ASP A 162 -26.24 -0.15 3.37
C ASP A 162 -25.00 0.38 2.63
N GLN A 163 -25.01 0.33 1.29
CA GLN A 163 -23.89 0.74 0.44
C GLN A 163 -23.89 2.21 0.07
N GLY A 164 -25.07 2.84 0.06
CA GLY A 164 -25.21 4.26 -0.24
C GLY A 164 -24.54 5.12 0.81
N ALA A 165 -24.00 6.25 0.39
CA ALA A 165 -23.63 7.29 1.32
C ALA A 165 -24.89 8.00 1.85
N ILE A 166 -24.80 8.48 3.08
CA ILE A 166 -25.79 9.35 3.71
C ILE A 166 -25.18 10.73 3.88
N GLU A 167 -26.01 11.77 3.76
CA GLU A 167 -25.62 13.14 4.09
C GLU A 167 -25.41 13.28 5.60
N ILE A 168 -24.40 14.04 5.98
CA ILE A 168 -24.11 14.41 7.37
C ILE A 168 -24.02 15.93 7.49
N PRO A 169 -24.20 16.50 8.70
CA PRO A 169 -23.91 17.91 8.91
C PRO A 169 -22.46 18.23 8.48
N PRO A 170 -22.24 19.32 7.71
CA PRO A 170 -20.90 19.70 7.26
C PRO A 170 -19.93 19.81 8.44
N THR A 171 -18.94 18.93 8.49
CA THR A 171 -18.03 18.79 9.63
C THR A 171 -16.61 19.17 9.20
N PRO A 172 -16.03 20.27 9.74
CA PRO A 172 -14.73 20.75 9.32
C PRO A 172 -13.59 19.79 9.70
N TYR A 173 -12.55 19.77 8.87
CA TYR A 173 -11.32 19.03 9.14
C TYR A 173 -10.07 19.82 8.75
N ALA A 174 -8.97 19.54 9.47
CA ALA A 174 -7.64 19.99 9.10
C ALA A 174 -6.95 18.91 8.26
N SER A 175 -6.27 19.31 7.20
CA SER A 175 -5.38 18.43 6.42
C SER A 175 -3.99 19.02 6.33
N ARG A 176 -2.98 18.18 6.59
CA ARG A 176 -1.56 18.53 6.50
C ARG A 176 -0.85 17.51 5.62
N MET A 177 -0.15 18.00 4.61
CA MET A 177 0.61 17.15 3.69
C MET A 177 2.02 16.88 4.22
N LEU A 178 2.59 15.74 3.81
CA LEU A 178 3.99 15.38 4.03
C LEU A 178 4.42 15.56 5.50
N GLN A 179 3.67 14.97 6.41
CA GLN A 179 4.02 14.98 7.83
C GLN A 179 5.06 13.89 8.11
N PRO A 180 6.09 14.15 8.94
CA PRO A 180 7.05 13.12 9.31
C PRO A 180 6.31 11.91 9.89
N ASP A 181 6.73 10.72 9.48
CA ASP A 181 6.21 9.49 10.04
C ASP A 181 6.50 9.44 11.56
N PRO A 182 5.50 9.16 12.41
CA PRO A 182 5.65 9.20 13.86
C PRO A 182 6.62 8.12 14.39
N GLU A 183 6.82 7.04 13.64
CA GLU A 183 7.76 5.97 13.95
C GLU A 183 9.18 6.25 13.42
N GLY A 184 9.39 7.41 12.79
CA GLY A 184 10.66 7.79 12.21
C GLY A 184 11.07 6.87 11.05
N ALA A 185 10.09 6.43 10.26
CA ALA A 185 10.34 5.47 9.21
C ALA A 185 11.33 6.00 8.14
N ALA A 186 12.19 5.10 7.64
CA ALA A 186 13.19 5.43 6.64
C ALA A 186 13.41 4.26 5.67
N LEU A 187 13.60 4.61 4.40
CA LEU A 187 14.02 3.70 3.35
C LEU A 187 15.51 3.91 3.05
N GLU A 188 16.30 2.84 3.11
CA GLU A 188 17.75 2.92 2.97
C GLU A 188 18.24 1.94 1.92
N LEU A 189 19.06 2.43 0.99
CA LEU A 189 19.87 1.56 0.14
C LEU A 189 21.18 1.31 0.86
N ARG A 190 21.42 0.06 1.29
CA ARG A 190 22.64 -0.33 1.99
C ARG A 190 23.49 -1.28 1.16
N VAL A 191 24.79 -1.29 1.42
CA VAL A 191 25.65 -2.37 0.97
C VAL A 191 25.28 -3.62 1.76
N SER A 192 24.69 -4.60 1.09
CA SER A 192 24.33 -5.88 1.68
C SER A 192 25.58 -6.75 1.82
N LYS A 193 26.29 -6.96 0.71
CA LYS A 193 27.46 -7.85 0.63
C LYS A 193 28.43 -7.42 -0.47
N LEU A 194 29.71 -7.71 -0.25
CA LEU A 194 30.72 -7.79 -1.29
C LEU A 194 31.04 -9.28 -1.53
N LEU A 195 31.12 -9.68 -2.80
CA LEU A 195 31.19 -11.08 -3.19
C LEU A 195 32.41 -11.31 -4.08
N GLU A 196 33.35 -12.11 -3.60
CA GLU A 196 34.46 -12.62 -4.42
C GLU A 196 33.92 -13.69 -5.37
N ARG A 197 34.15 -13.51 -6.67
CA ARG A 197 33.68 -14.44 -7.71
C ARG A 197 34.74 -14.62 -8.81
N PRO A 198 34.84 -15.81 -9.43
CA PRO A 198 35.78 -16.04 -10.53
C PRO A 198 35.59 -15.07 -11.71
N GLU A 199 34.37 -14.63 -11.95
CA GLU A 199 34.02 -13.66 -12.99
C GLU A 199 34.26 -12.19 -12.63
N GLY A 200 34.84 -11.91 -11.47
CA GLY A 200 35.12 -10.58 -10.94
C GLY A 200 34.24 -10.23 -9.74
N ASP A 201 34.78 -9.40 -8.85
CA ASP A 201 34.14 -9.02 -7.59
C ASP A 201 32.84 -8.26 -7.81
N LYS A 202 31.83 -8.59 -7.00
CA LYS A 202 30.48 -8.04 -7.10
C LYS A 202 30.06 -7.32 -5.83
N LEU A 203 29.29 -6.26 -6.00
CA LEU A 203 28.60 -5.54 -4.93
C LEU A 203 27.11 -5.88 -4.98
N GLU A 204 26.53 -6.26 -3.85
CA GLU A 204 25.09 -6.33 -3.65
C GLU A 204 24.62 -5.13 -2.83
N LEU A 205 23.78 -4.29 -3.43
CA LEU A 205 23.01 -3.27 -2.74
C LEU A 205 21.61 -3.82 -2.45
N LYS A 206 21.07 -3.53 -1.26
CA LYS A 206 19.71 -3.91 -0.88
C LYS A 206 18.95 -2.73 -0.27
N LEU A 207 17.68 -2.59 -0.63
CA LEU A 207 16.73 -1.68 0.03
C LEU A 207 16.25 -2.28 1.36
N PHE A 208 16.29 -1.46 2.40
CA PHE A 208 15.84 -1.75 3.75
C PHE A 208 14.82 -0.69 4.17
N LEU A 209 13.66 -1.12 4.65
CA LEU A 209 12.70 -0.25 5.31
C LEU A 209 12.90 -0.41 6.81
N SER A 210 13.04 0.68 7.54
CA SER A 210 13.07 0.67 9.00
C SER A 210 11.92 1.49 9.57
N GLU A 211 11.23 0.94 10.55
CA GLU A 211 10.18 1.60 11.34
C GLU A 211 10.56 1.44 12.82
N SER A 212 10.57 2.53 13.60
CA SER A 212 10.96 2.50 15.02
C SER A 212 12.33 1.81 15.27
N GLY A 213 13.27 1.97 14.32
CA GLY A 213 14.60 1.35 14.37
C GLY A 213 14.66 -0.15 14.04
N LYS A 214 13.55 -0.78 13.64
CA LYS A 214 13.47 -2.21 13.27
C LYS A 214 13.30 -2.38 11.77
N GLU A 215 13.96 -3.39 11.19
CA GLU A 215 13.78 -3.73 9.77
C GLU A 215 12.38 -4.30 9.53
N VAL A 216 11.70 -3.75 8.54
CA VAL A 216 10.39 -4.21 8.07
C VAL A 216 10.59 -5.03 6.80
N PRO A 217 10.18 -6.32 6.78
CA PRO A 217 10.36 -7.16 5.61
C PRO A 217 9.35 -6.85 4.50
N PHE A 218 9.85 -6.75 3.27
CA PHE A 218 9.04 -6.61 2.06
C PHE A 218 9.66 -7.36 0.88
N ASP A 219 8.84 -7.77 -0.07
CA ASP A 219 9.28 -8.47 -1.30
C ASP A 219 9.60 -7.49 -2.42
N TYR A 220 8.80 -6.43 -2.55
CA TYR A 220 9.04 -5.33 -3.48
C TYR A 220 8.37 -4.04 -3.00
N LEU A 221 8.80 -2.91 -3.56
CA LEU A 221 8.15 -1.62 -3.42
C LEU A 221 7.35 -1.31 -4.68
N MET A 222 6.11 -0.87 -4.51
CA MET A 222 5.30 -0.30 -5.58
C MET A 222 5.37 1.22 -5.52
N THR A 223 5.66 1.87 -6.64
CA THR A 223 5.68 3.34 -6.77
C THR A 223 4.82 3.78 -7.93
N VAL A 224 4.46 5.07 -7.97
CA VAL A 224 3.75 5.67 -9.10
C VAL A 224 4.66 6.69 -9.78
N GLU A 225 4.95 6.47 -11.06
CA GLU A 225 5.77 7.33 -11.89
C GLU A 225 5.00 7.68 -13.17
N GLY A 226 4.70 8.97 -13.39
CA GLY A 226 3.95 9.42 -14.57
C GLY A 226 2.57 8.77 -14.72
N GLY A 227 1.91 8.45 -13.60
CA GLY A 227 0.62 7.76 -13.59
C GLY A 227 0.69 6.24 -13.81
N LYS A 228 1.89 5.66 -13.95
CA LYS A 228 2.08 4.20 -14.08
C LYS A 228 2.69 3.63 -12.81
N ALA A 229 2.19 2.46 -12.43
CA ALA A 229 2.72 1.70 -11.31
C ALA A 229 4.06 1.05 -11.71
N ARG A 230 5.08 1.15 -10.86
CA ARG A 230 6.41 0.58 -11.05
C ARG A 230 6.80 -0.27 -9.84
N GLU A 231 7.16 -1.52 -10.11
CA GLU A 231 7.72 -2.44 -9.12
C GLU A 231 9.24 -2.24 -9.02
N THR A 232 9.74 -2.09 -7.79
CA THR A 232 11.18 -2.10 -7.50
C THR A 232 11.47 -3.23 -6.51
N ARG A 233 12.22 -4.24 -6.97
CA ARG A 233 12.72 -5.31 -6.09
C ARG A 233 13.86 -4.79 -5.23
N PRO A 234 14.02 -5.31 -4.00
CA PRO A 234 14.96 -4.73 -3.05
C PRO A 234 16.42 -4.96 -3.39
N ARG A 235 16.79 -5.93 -4.25
CA ARG A 235 18.20 -6.34 -4.46
C ARG A 235 18.73 -5.90 -5.82
N PHE A 236 19.95 -5.34 -5.80
CA PHE A 236 20.69 -4.87 -6.97
C PHE A 236 22.12 -5.41 -6.89
N VAL A 237 22.57 -6.12 -7.93
CA VAL A 237 23.89 -6.79 -7.92
C VAL A 237 24.66 -6.39 -9.15
N THR A 238 25.93 -6.00 -8.99
CA THR A 238 26.80 -5.70 -10.13
C THR A 238 27.17 -7.01 -10.85
N ASP A 239 27.34 -6.92 -12.17
CA ASP A 239 27.77 -8.07 -12.98
C ASP A 239 28.91 -7.61 -13.91
N PRO A 240 30.17 -7.56 -13.42
CA PRO A 240 31.31 -7.01 -14.18
C PRO A 240 31.56 -7.75 -15.50
N LYS A 241 31.12 -9.01 -15.60
CA LYS A 241 31.19 -9.80 -16.84
C LYS A 241 30.26 -9.27 -17.92
N LYS A 242 29.09 -8.73 -17.55
CA LYS A 242 28.10 -8.18 -18.50
C LYS A 242 28.25 -6.66 -18.67
N VAL A 243 28.52 -5.96 -17.58
CA VAL A 243 28.69 -4.51 -17.52
C VAL A 243 29.96 -4.22 -16.74
N PRO A 244 31.08 -3.93 -17.43
CA PRO A 244 32.33 -3.55 -16.78
C PRO A 244 32.15 -2.31 -15.89
N TYR A 245 33.01 -2.17 -14.89
CA TYR A 245 33.01 -0.96 -14.07
C TYR A 245 33.48 0.27 -14.89
N PRO A 246 32.88 1.46 -14.67
CA PRO A 246 31.85 1.76 -13.69
C PRO A 246 30.48 1.16 -14.05
N ALA A 247 29.83 0.53 -13.08
CA ALA A 247 28.50 -0.04 -13.21
C ALA A 247 27.47 0.93 -12.63
N TYR A 248 26.33 1.10 -13.30
CA TYR A 248 25.30 2.05 -12.91
C TYR A 248 24.01 1.33 -12.53
N PHE A 249 23.48 1.65 -11.36
CA PHE A 249 22.13 1.28 -10.94
C PHE A 249 21.20 2.47 -11.17
N ASN A 250 20.56 2.47 -12.34
CA ASN A 250 19.58 3.49 -12.70
C ASN A 250 18.23 3.16 -12.05
N ASP A 251 17.52 4.22 -11.64
CA ASP A 251 16.16 4.17 -11.11
C ASP A 251 15.95 3.29 -9.88
N VAL A 252 16.89 3.30 -8.93
CA VAL A 252 16.61 2.76 -7.59
C VAL A 252 15.64 3.72 -6.90
N MET A 253 14.33 3.50 -7.09
CA MET A 253 13.27 4.42 -6.63
C MET A 253 13.48 5.86 -7.15
N GLY A 254 13.89 5.99 -8.41
CA GLY A 254 14.22 7.27 -9.05
C GLY A 254 15.61 7.82 -8.71
N GLY A 255 16.37 7.15 -7.84
CA GLY A 255 17.79 7.43 -7.56
C GLY A 255 18.74 6.74 -8.54
N GLU A 256 19.99 7.17 -8.53
CA GLU A 256 21.03 6.73 -9.44
C GLU A 256 22.35 6.57 -8.69
N VAL A 257 22.93 5.37 -8.77
CA VAL A 257 24.17 5.01 -8.06
C VAL A 257 25.19 4.49 -9.05
N GLU A 258 26.40 5.03 -8.98
CA GLU A 258 27.58 4.55 -9.71
C GLU A 258 28.45 3.72 -8.77
N VAL A 259 28.89 2.55 -9.24
CA VAL A 259 29.90 1.71 -8.60
C VAL A 259 31.13 1.70 -9.49
N SER A 260 32.20 2.33 -9.03
CA SER A 260 33.43 2.51 -9.80
C SER A 260 34.44 1.37 -9.60
N ARG A 261 34.45 0.76 -8.41
CA ARG A 261 35.35 -0.35 -8.05
C ARG A 261 34.72 -1.22 -6.98
N VAL A 262 35.05 -2.52 -6.99
CA VAL A 262 34.75 -3.46 -5.91
C VAL A 262 36.01 -4.29 -5.65
N ASP A 263 36.41 -4.39 -4.38
CA ASP A 263 37.46 -5.28 -3.88
C ASP A 263 36.87 -6.10 -2.72
N ALA A 264 36.37 -7.29 -3.06
CA ALA A 264 35.68 -8.13 -2.11
C ALA A 264 36.62 -8.69 -1.03
N LYS A 265 37.91 -8.80 -1.34
CA LYS A 265 38.93 -9.29 -0.39
C LYS A 265 39.29 -8.24 0.65
N ALA A 266 39.39 -6.98 0.24
CA ALA A 266 39.55 -5.84 1.15
C ALA A 266 38.22 -5.50 1.88
N GLY A 267 37.08 -5.93 1.34
CA GLY A 267 35.76 -5.62 1.88
C GLY A 267 35.30 -4.20 1.55
N GLU A 268 35.83 -3.62 0.46
CA GLU A 268 35.63 -2.23 0.06
C GLU A 268 35.03 -2.11 -1.34
N ALA A 269 34.18 -1.10 -1.55
CA ALA A 269 33.74 -0.68 -2.87
C ALA A 269 33.73 0.84 -2.96
N ASP A 270 33.96 1.39 -4.15
CA ASP A 270 33.90 2.83 -4.39
C ASP A 270 32.59 3.18 -5.09
N VAL A 271 31.78 4.00 -4.43
CA VAL A 271 30.41 4.31 -4.84
C VAL A 271 30.17 5.83 -4.84
N ALA A 272 29.48 6.32 -5.87
CA ALA A 272 28.96 7.69 -5.93
C ALA A 272 27.44 7.68 -6.11
N VAL A 273 26.74 8.54 -5.36
CA VAL A 273 25.30 8.79 -5.57
C VAL A 273 25.18 9.91 -6.58
N LEU A 274 24.70 9.61 -7.79
CA LEU A 274 24.54 10.60 -8.85
C LEU A 274 23.21 11.34 -8.72
N ARG A 275 22.18 10.65 -8.21
CA ARG A 275 20.84 11.19 -7.94
C ARG A 275 20.26 10.51 -6.70
N PRO A 276 19.69 11.25 -5.73
CA PRO A 276 19.07 10.64 -4.57
C PRO A 276 17.68 10.08 -4.94
N PHE A 277 16.98 9.47 -3.98
CA PHE A 277 15.59 9.07 -4.17
C PHE A 277 14.72 10.26 -4.64
N ARG A 278 13.77 9.99 -5.52
CA ARG A 278 12.78 11.00 -5.94
C ARG A 278 11.64 11.03 -4.95
N LEU A 279 11.08 12.23 -4.71
CA LEU A 279 9.79 12.38 -4.03
C LEU A 279 8.72 11.59 -4.78
N GLN A 280 8.13 10.57 -4.14
CA GLN A 280 7.04 9.79 -4.73
C GLN A 280 6.27 8.97 -3.69
N LEU A 281 5.01 8.67 -4.03
CA LEU A 281 4.22 7.68 -3.32
C LEU A 281 4.88 6.31 -3.44
N PHE A 282 4.96 5.59 -2.31
CA PHE A 282 5.45 4.23 -2.29
C PHE A 282 4.62 3.35 -1.35
N LYS A 283 4.59 2.05 -1.66
CA LYS A 283 3.94 1.04 -0.84
C LYS A 283 4.82 -0.21 -0.77
N PRO A 284 5.28 -0.63 0.41
CA PRO A 284 5.91 -1.94 0.55
C PRO A 284 4.87 -3.05 0.37
N VAL A 285 5.23 -4.10 -0.36
CA VAL A 285 4.37 -5.26 -0.59
C VAL A 285 5.07 -6.52 -0.12
N SER A 286 4.37 -7.30 0.71
CA SER A 286 4.81 -8.62 1.16
C SER A 286 3.83 -9.68 0.63
N ILE A 287 4.35 -10.63 -0.14
CA ILE A 287 3.62 -11.76 -0.71
C ILE A 287 3.51 -12.83 0.39
N ARG A 288 2.32 -12.95 0.99
CA ARG A 288 2.02 -14.07 1.90
C ARG A 288 1.49 -15.25 1.09
N TYR A 289 2.30 -16.29 0.92
CA TYR A 289 1.81 -17.57 0.39
C TYR A 289 1.00 -18.30 1.47
N THR A 290 -0.30 -18.49 1.25
CA THR A 290 -1.11 -19.37 2.10
C THR A 290 -1.21 -20.72 1.41
N TYR A 291 -0.46 -21.72 1.91
CA TYR A 291 -0.62 -23.10 1.46
C TYR A 291 -1.90 -23.67 2.07
N VAL A 292 -2.93 -23.89 1.25
CA VAL A 292 -4.09 -24.70 1.65
C VAL A 292 -3.75 -26.15 1.38
N PHE A 293 -3.47 -26.91 2.44
CA PHE A 293 -3.39 -28.37 2.35
C PHE A 293 -4.81 -28.93 2.28
N ILE A 294 -5.21 -29.45 1.12
CA ILE A 294 -6.41 -30.27 1.00
C ILE A 294 -5.94 -31.72 1.20
N TYR A 295 -6.28 -32.31 2.35
CA TYR A 295 -6.19 -33.75 2.55
C TYR A 295 -7.43 -34.40 1.93
N TYR A 296 -7.23 -35.39 1.06
CA TYR A 296 -8.29 -36.25 0.52
C TYR A 296 -8.56 -37.42 1.46
#